data_AF-F3GKN7-F1
#
_entry.id   AF-F3GKN7-F1
#
_cell.length_a   1.000
_cell.length_b   1.000
_cell.length_c   1.000
_cell.angle_alpha   90.00
_cell.angle_beta   90.00
_cell.angle_gamma   90.00
#
_symmetry.space_group_name_H-M   'P 1'
#
loop_
_entity.id
_entity.type
_entity.pdbx_description
1 polymer ?
#
loop_
_entity_poly.entity_id
_entity_poly.type
_entity_poly.pdbx_seq_one_letter_code
_entity_poly.pdbx_strand_id
1 'polypeptide(L)'
;DVQLPPGATRSRTDLTAQLLENYMLSREATGAVTMLLGFSFSGMGENAGLAFPTLKDWSERGKGQSAAEEAAAFNQHFAGLGDGTVMAVTPPPIDGLGTSGGFSLRLQDRAGLGREALLAARDKLLGEANGNPKILYAMMEGLAEAPQLRLNIDREKARALGVSFESISNALSTAFGSSVISDSANAG
;
A
#
# COMPACT_ATOMS: atom_id res chain seq x y z
N ASP A 1 0.05 -0.17 -8.59
CA ASP A 1 0.07 0.04 -7.14
C ASP A 1 -1.31 0.50 -6.70
N VAL A 2 -1.84 -0.08 -5.62
CA VAL A 2 -3.16 0.23 -5.06
C VAL A 2 -2.98 0.54 -3.59
N GLN A 3 -3.42 1.73 -3.19
CA GLN A 3 -3.28 2.19 -1.82
C GLN A 3 -4.57 2.88 -1.36
N LEU A 4 -5.39 2.16 -0.59
CA LEU A 4 -6.57 2.71 0.04
C LEU A 4 -6.20 3.54 1.29
N PRO A 5 -7.10 4.42 1.77
CA PRO A 5 -6.88 5.20 2.97
C PRO A 5 -6.55 4.31 4.19
N PRO A 6 -5.80 4.84 5.16
CA PRO A 6 -5.49 4.09 6.38
C PRO A 6 -6.74 3.62 7.11
N GLY A 7 -6.73 2.36 7.57
CA GLY A 7 -7.88 1.72 8.21
C GLY A 7 -8.94 1.17 7.25
N ALA A 8 -8.74 1.27 5.93
CA ALA A 8 -9.57 0.53 4.99
C ALA A 8 -9.39 -0.98 5.18
N THR A 9 -10.51 -1.69 5.36
CA THR A 9 -10.56 -3.14 5.55
C THR A 9 -10.23 -3.88 4.26
N ARG A 10 -9.81 -5.13 4.39
CA ARG A 10 -9.55 -6.00 3.24
C ARG A 10 -10.70 -6.03 2.22
N SER A 11 -11.95 -6.14 2.67
CA SER A 11 -13.11 -6.20 1.78
C SER A 11 -13.29 -4.95 0.90
N ARG A 12 -12.85 -3.76 1.36
CA ARG A 12 -12.86 -2.55 0.54
C ARG A 12 -11.80 -2.62 -0.55
N THR A 13 -10.61 -3.08 -0.19
CA THR A 13 -9.51 -3.31 -1.13
C THR A 13 -9.90 -4.35 -2.18
N ASP A 14 -10.63 -5.40 -1.81
CA ASP A 14 -11.15 -6.40 -2.76
C ASP A 14 -12.11 -5.77 -3.79
N LEU A 15 -13.01 -4.87 -3.35
CA LEU A 15 -13.93 -4.18 -4.26
C LEU A 15 -13.18 -3.26 -5.25
N THR A 16 -12.21 -2.50 -4.75
CA THR A 16 -11.32 -1.69 -5.61
C THR A 16 -10.53 -2.58 -6.57
N ALA A 17 -10.01 -3.72 -6.11
CA ALA A 17 -9.28 -4.65 -6.96
C ALA A 17 -10.13 -5.19 -8.12
N GLN A 18 -11.39 -5.54 -7.85
CA GLN A 18 -12.33 -5.99 -8.90
C GLN A 18 -12.62 -4.89 -9.92
N LEU A 19 -12.81 -3.64 -9.48
CA LEU A 19 -13.01 -2.48 -10.36
C LEU A 19 -11.81 -2.31 -11.31
N LEU A 20 -10.60 -2.39 -10.75
CA LEU A 20 -9.34 -2.26 -11.48
C LEU A 20 -9.14 -3.41 -12.48
N GLU A 21 -9.34 -4.65 -12.04
CA GLU A 21 -9.24 -5.85 -12.85
C GLU A 21 -10.19 -5.79 -14.04
N ASN A 22 -11.46 -5.47 -13.81
CA ASN A 22 -12.46 -5.34 -14.86
C ASN A 22 -12.07 -4.28 -15.90
N TYR A 23 -11.58 -3.12 -15.46
CA TYR A 23 -11.10 -2.09 -16.38
C TYR A 23 -9.92 -2.60 -17.22
N MET A 24 -8.89 -3.18 -16.58
CA MET A 24 -7.71 -3.67 -17.30
C MET A 24 -8.07 -4.77 -18.31
N LEU A 25 -8.95 -5.71 -17.94
CA LEU A 25 -9.42 -6.78 -18.82
C LEU A 25 -10.33 -6.27 -19.95
N SER A 26 -10.98 -5.13 -19.79
CA SER A 26 -11.77 -4.50 -20.86
C SER A 26 -10.90 -3.93 -21.98
N ARG A 27 -9.58 -3.78 -21.77
CA ARG A 27 -8.66 -3.22 -22.76
C ARG A 27 -8.15 -4.30 -23.70
N GLU A 28 -8.27 -4.05 -25.00
CA GLU A 28 -7.90 -5.02 -26.05
C GLU A 28 -6.44 -5.49 -25.97
N ALA A 29 -5.54 -4.64 -25.49
CA ALA A 29 -4.12 -4.90 -25.35
C ALA A 29 -3.78 -5.85 -24.17
N THR A 30 -4.68 -6.02 -23.21
CA THR A 30 -4.46 -6.84 -22.01
C THR A 30 -4.76 -8.30 -22.30
N GLY A 31 -3.84 -9.19 -21.94
CA GLY A 31 -4.03 -10.64 -22.02
C GLY A 31 -4.48 -11.25 -20.70
N ALA A 32 -3.84 -10.86 -19.60
CA ALA A 32 -4.15 -11.33 -18.26
C ALA A 32 -3.87 -10.25 -17.21
N VAL A 33 -4.47 -10.39 -16.03
CA VAL A 33 -4.20 -9.54 -14.87
C VAL A 33 -3.96 -10.46 -13.66
N THR A 34 -2.86 -10.25 -12.96
CA THR A 34 -2.62 -10.89 -11.66
C THR A 34 -2.68 -9.84 -10.56
N MET A 35 -3.51 -10.07 -9.55
CA MET A 35 -3.66 -9.17 -8.40
C MET A 35 -3.06 -9.81 -7.15
N LEU A 36 -2.17 -9.08 -6.48
CA LEU A 36 -1.72 -9.37 -5.13
C LEU A 36 -2.39 -8.37 -4.20
N LEU A 37 -2.90 -8.85 -3.08
CA LEU A 37 -3.65 -8.02 -2.15
C LEU A 37 -3.10 -8.28 -0.75
N GLY A 38 -2.95 -7.23 0.05
CA GLY A 38 -2.17 -7.27 1.29
C GLY A 38 -0.75 -6.74 1.14
N PHE A 39 -0.32 -6.48 -0.10
CA PHE A 39 1.03 -6.02 -0.45
C PHE A 39 0.98 -5.02 -1.61
N SER A 40 1.83 -4.00 -1.53
CA SER A 40 2.08 -2.98 -2.54
C SER A 40 3.56 -2.55 -2.46
N PHE A 41 4.05 -1.74 -3.40
CA PHE A 41 5.37 -1.13 -3.25
C PHE A 41 5.42 -0.11 -2.10
N SER A 42 4.25 0.41 -1.72
CA SER A 42 4.07 1.33 -0.60
C SER A 42 4.04 0.64 0.77
N GLY A 43 3.86 -0.69 0.81
CA GLY A 43 3.92 -1.48 2.04
C GLY A 43 2.93 -2.65 2.11
N MET A 44 2.87 -3.27 3.30
CA MET A 44 2.00 -4.41 3.60
C MET A 44 0.85 -3.99 4.52
N GLY A 45 -0.37 -4.40 4.20
CA GLY A 45 -1.56 -4.09 4.99
C GLY A 45 -2.86 -4.40 4.24
N GLU A 46 -3.97 -4.46 4.98
CA GLU A 46 -5.29 -4.76 4.39
C GLU A 46 -5.74 -3.77 3.30
N ASN A 47 -5.25 -2.54 3.37
CA ASN A 47 -5.53 -1.44 2.46
C ASN A 47 -4.55 -1.35 1.26
N ALA A 48 -3.67 -2.34 1.09
CA ALA A 48 -2.64 -2.35 0.06
C ALA A 48 -2.91 -3.44 -1.00
N GLY A 49 -2.56 -3.13 -2.25
CA GLY A 49 -2.63 -4.09 -3.36
C GLY A 49 -1.66 -3.75 -4.50
N LEU A 50 -1.37 -4.75 -5.32
CA LEU A 50 -0.49 -4.65 -6.47
C LEU A 50 -1.07 -5.45 -7.64
N ALA A 51 -1.06 -4.84 -8.81
CA ALA A 51 -1.55 -5.44 -10.05
C ALA A 51 -0.37 -5.65 -11.01
N PHE A 52 -0.34 -6.82 -11.64
CA PHE A 52 0.55 -7.15 -12.75
C PHE A 52 -0.30 -7.47 -13.98
N PRO A 53 -0.65 -6.47 -14.80
CA PRO A 53 -1.26 -6.71 -16.10
C PRO A 53 -0.20 -7.24 -17.07
N THR A 54 -0.47 -8.40 -17.67
CA THR A 54 0.31 -8.95 -18.77
C THR A 54 -0.35 -8.54 -20.08
N LEU A 55 0.35 -7.70 -20.85
CA LEU A 55 -0.10 -7.31 -22.19
C LEU A 55 0.09 -8.46 -23.17
N LYS A 56 -0.76 -8.50 -24.21
CA LYS A 56 -0.61 -9.43 -25.34
C LYS A 56 0.71 -9.23 -26.07
N ASP A 57 1.07 -10.21 -26.89
CA ASP A 57 2.26 -10.11 -27.73
C ASP A 57 2.23 -8.82 -28.56
N TRP A 58 3.41 -8.25 -28.84
CA TRP A 58 3.51 -7.00 -29.59
C TRP A 58 2.89 -7.13 -31.00
N SER A 59 2.94 -8.30 -31.62
CA SER A 59 2.35 -8.55 -32.94
C SER A 59 0.81 -8.49 -32.96
N GLU A 60 0.16 -8.63 -31.80
CA GLU A 60 -1.29 -8.55 -31.65
C GLU A 60 -1.77 -7.15 -31.24
N ARG A 61 -0.84 -6.21 -31.04
CA ARG A 61 -1.13 -4.85 -30.56
C ARG A 61 -0.95 -3.80 -31.65
N GLY A 62 -1.90 -2.88 -31.71
CA GLY A 62 -1.92 -1.76 -32.65
C GLY A 62 -1.23 -0.50 -32.13
N LYS A 63 -1.29 0.56 -32.94
CA LYS A 63 -0.90 1.92 -32.52
C LYS A 63 -1.78 2.36 -31.35
N GLY A 64 -1.18 2.94 -30.31
CA GLY A 64 -1.92 3.35 -29.11
C GLY A 64 -1.95 2.31 -27.98
N GLN A 65 -1.34 1.13 -28.18
CA GLN A 65 -1.37 -0.01 -27.25
C GLN A 65 0.01 -0.37 -26.71
N SER A 66 0.96 0.58 -26.72
CA SER A 66 2.23 0.40 -26.03
C SER A 66 2.01 0.37 -24.51
N ALA A 67 2.96 -0.22 -23.76
CA ALA A 67 2.85 -0.29 -22.30
C ALA A 67 2.73 1.10 -21.64
N ALA A 68 3.41 2.10 -22.20
CA ALA A 68 3.35 3.48 -21.71
C ALA A 68 1.97 4.12 -21.96
N GLU A 69 1.38 3.88 -23.14
CA GLU A 69 0.04 4.38 -23.48
C GLU A 69 -1.04 3.71 -22.62
N GLU A 70 -0.94 2.40 -22.39
CA GLU A 70 -1.86 1.66 -21.52
C GLU A 70 -1.76 2.11 -20.06
N ALA A 71 -0.55 2.33 -19.54
CA ALA A 71 -0.35 2.89 -18.21
C ALA A 71 -0.93 4.33 -18.09
N ALA A 72 -0.72 5.17 -19.11
CA ALA A 72 -1.28 6.52 -19.14
C ALA A 72 -2.82 6.49 -19.17
N ALA A 73 -3.42 5.61 -19.99
CA ALA A 73 -4.87 5.44 -20.06
C ALA A 73 -5.44 4.95 -18.72
N PHE A 74 -4.77 4.02 -18.03
CA PHE A 74 -5.15 3.57 -16.69
C PHE A 74 -5.12 4.73 -15.68
N ASN A 75 -4.01 5.46 -15.62
CA ASN A 75 -3.85 6.58 -14.68
C ASN A 75 -4.87 7.69 -14.94
N GLN A 76 -5.17 7.97 -16.21
CA GLN A 76 -6.20 8.95 -16.57
C GLN A 76 -7.59 8.49 -16.14
N HIS A 77 -7.93 7.21 -16.34
CA HIS A 77 -9.24 6.66 -15.97
C HIS A 77 -9.47 6.72 -14.44
N PHE A 78 -8.44 6.41 -13.66
CA PHE A 78 -8.53 6.36 -12.20
C PHE A 78 -8.01 7.60 -11.47
N ALA A 79 -7.71 8.69 -12.17
CA ALA A 79 -7.25 9.94 -11.56
C ALA A 79 -8.23 10.50 -10.51
N GLY A 80 -9.52 10.20 -10.65
CA GLY A 80 -10.59 10.60 -9.73
C GLY A 80 -11.11 9.48 -8.83
N LEU A 81 -10.35 8.39 -8.62
CA LEU A 81 -10.79 7.31 -7.73
C LEU A 81 -11.06 7.88 -6.33
N GLY A 82 -12.30 7.73 -5.85
CA GLY A 82 -12.73 8.33 -4.59
C GLY A 82 -12.19 7.61 -3.35
N ASP A 83 -11.93 6.31 -3.45
CA ASP A 83 -11.48 5.49 -2.32
C ASP A 83 -9.99 5.10 -2.45
N GLY A 84 -9.12 6.09 -2.23
CA GLY A 84 -7.67 5.91 -2.24
C GLY A 84 -7.00 6.27 -3.56
N THR A 85 -5.75 5.86 -3.68
CA THR A 85 -4.90 6.19 -4.82
C THR A 85 -4.46 4.93 -5.54
N VAL A 86 -4.46 4.98 -6.87
CA VAL A 86 -3.92 3.91 -7.72
C VAL A 86 -2.97 4.53 -8.72
N MET A 87 -1.89 3.82 -9.01
CA MET A 87 -0.87 4.28 -9.96
C MET A 87 -0.34 3.09 -10.76
N ALA A 88 -0.37 3.22 -12.08
CA ALA A 88 0.34 2.37 -13.00
C ALA A 88 1.70 3.00 -13.32
N VAL A 89 2.76 2.21 -13.16
CA VAL A 89 4.12 2.57 -13.54
C VAL A 89 4.66 1.50 -14.48
N THR A 90 5.43 1.91 -15.47
CA THR A 90 6.17 0.97 -16.31
C THR A 90 7.45 0.55 -15.58
N PRO A 91 7.87 -0.72 -15.68
CA PRO A 91 9.13 -1.17 -15.08
C PRO A 91 10.33 -0.38 -15.64
N PRO A 92 11.41 -0.21 -14.85
CA PRO A 92 12.62 0.43 -15.33
C PRO A 92 13.27 -0.39 -16.47
N PRO A 93 14.04 0.25 -17.37
CA PRO A 93 14.71 -0.45 -18.47
C PRO A 93 15.86 -1.37 -18.03
N ILE A 94 16.32 -1.26 -16.78
CA ILE A 94 17.38 -2.10 -16.20
C ILE A 94 16.84 -2.71 -14.91
N ASP A 95 16.82 -4.03 -14.86
CA ASP A 95 16.43 -4.79 -13.67
C ASP A 95 17.39 -4.52 -12.50
N GLY A 96 16.85 -4.39 -11.29
CA GLY A 96 17.64 -4.30 -10.05
C GLY A 96 18.06 -2.89 -9.61
N LEU A 97 17.74 -1.83 -10.36
CA LEU A 97 18.05 -0.43 -9.96
C LEU A 97 16.91 0.26 -9.20
N GLY A 98 15.75 -0.39 -9.05
CA GLY A 98 14.60 0.12 -8.30
C GLY A 98 13.28 -0.48 -8.77
N THR A 99 12.20 -0.08 -8.11
CA THR A 99 10.83 -0.51 -8.42
C THR A 99 10.06 0.51 -9.28
N SER A 100 10.64 1.71 -9.48
CA SER A 100 10.08 2.77 -10.33
C SER A 100 11.19 3.59 -10.99
N GLY A 101 10.87 4.25 -12.11
CA GLY A 101 11.77 5.24 -12.74
C GLY A 101 11.62 6.61 -12.08
N GLY A 102 12.72 7.36 -11.93
CA GLY A 102 12.71 8.70 -11.33
C GLY A 102 13.92 8.95 -10.41
N PHE A 103 13.68 9.60 -9.27
CA PHE A 103 14.68 9.84 -8.23
C PHE A 103 14.16 9.37 -6.86
N SER A 104 15.07 9.04 -5.96
CA SER A 104 14.77 8.67 -4.58
C SER A 104 15.42 9.65 -3.61
N LEU A 105 14.69 10.07 -2.58
CA LEU A 105 15.16 11.00 -1.55
C LEU A 105 14.77 10.49 -0.17
N ARG A 106 15.69 10.59 0.81
CA ARG A 106 15.42 10.28 2.22
C ARG A 106 15.48 11.56 3.04
N LEU A 107 14.31 12.03 3.50
CA LEU A 107 14.21 13.17 4.41
C LEU A 107 14.54 12.69 5.84
N GLN A 108 15.49 13.36 6.51
CA GLN A 108 16.00 12.94 7.81
C GLN A 108 15.93 14.09 8.82
N ASP A 109 15.44 13.79 10.02
CA ASP A 109 15.60 14.65 11.19
C ASP A 109 16.97 14.37 11.83
N ARG A 110 17.95 15.23 11.53
CA ARG A 110 19.32 15.10 12.06
C ARG A 110 19.53 15.81 13.40
N ALA A 111 18.58 16.64 13.83
CA ALA A 111 18.67 17.42 15.06
C ALA A 111 17.81 16.84 16.20
N GLY A 112 17.01 15.81 15.92
CA GLY A 112 16.14 15.18 16.92
C GLY A 112 14.93 16.04 17.29
N LEU A 113 14.41 16.80 16.32
CA LEU A 113 13.22 17.65 16.48
C LEU A 113 11.93 16.84 16.72
N GLY A 114 11.93 15.54 16.36
CA GLY A 114 10.84 14.62 16.63
C GLY A 114 9.90 14.39 15.44
N ARG A 115 9.01 13.40 15.61
CA ARG A 115 8.13 12.88 14.53
C ARG A 115 7.24 13.96 13.92
N GLU A 116 6.56 14.77 14.73
CA GLU A 116 5.63 15.78 14.23
C GLU A 116 6.32 16.82 13.35
N ALA A 117 7.49 17.30 13.77
CA ALA A 117 8.28 18.26 12.99
C ALA A 117 8.76 17.66 11.66
N LEU A 118 9.17 16.40 11.65
CA LEU A 118 9.58 15.68 10.43
C LEU A 118 8.41 15.51 9.45
N LEU A 119 7.21 15.18 9.95
CA LEU A 119 6.01 15.04 9.13
C LEU A 119 5.60 16.39 8.51
N ALA A 120 5.61 17.47 9.28
CA ALA A 120 5.33 18.80 8.78
C ALA A 120 6.33 19.23 7.69
N ALA A 121 7.62 18.91 7.87
CA ALA A 121 8.65 19.18 6.86
C ALA A 121 8.45 18.35 5.58
N ARG A 122 8.05 17.08 5.70
CA ARG A 122 7.68 16.23 4.56
C ARG A 122 6.53 16.83 3.76
N ASP A 123 5.46 17.22 4.43
CA ASP A 123 4.25 17.74 3.77
C ASP A 123 4.53 19.05 3.05
N LYS A 124 5.34 19.92 3.65
CA LYS A 124 5.86 21.13 3.00
C LYS A 124 6.67 20.80 1.75
N LEU A 125 7.63 19.87 1.85
CA LEU A 125 8.47 19.45 0.73
C LEU A 125 7.64 18.90 -0.43
N LEU A 126 6.65 18.03 -0.14
CA LEU A 126 5.77 17.46 -1.16
C LEU A 126 4.87 18.51 -1.81
N GLY A 127 4.38 19.49 -1.03
CA GLY A 127 3.61 20.62 -1.56
C GLY A 127 4.43 21.48 -2.52
N GLU A 128 5.67 21.82 -2.16
CA GLU A 128 6.58 22.58 -3.02
C GLU A 128 7.01 21.79 -4.27
N ALA A 129 7.28 20.50 -4.11
CA ALA A 129 7.69 19.64 -5.23
C ALA A 129 6.57 19.49 -6.27
N ASN A 130 5.34 19.22 -5.83
CA ASN A 130 4.19 19.08 -6.73
C ASN A 130 3.72 20.43 -7.33
N GLY A 131 4.14 21.56 -6.78
CA GLY A 131 3.96 22.88 -7.38
C GLY A 131 5.04 23.27 -8.40
N ASN A 132 6.11 22.48 -8.55
CA ASN A 132 7.25 22.82 -9.39
C ASN A 132 7.09 22.23 -10.81
N PRO A 133 7.12 23.04 -11.88
CA PRO A 133 6.94 22.55 -13.26
C PRO A 133 8.03 21.60 -13.74
N LYS A 134 9.15 21.48 -13.02
CA LYS A 134 10.25 20.53 -13.33
C LYS A 134 10.02 19.14 -12.75
N ILE A 135 9.06 18.97 -11.85
CA ILE A 135 8.74 17.71 -11.19
C ILE A 135 7.34 17.30 -11.65
N LEU A 136 7.24 16.17 -12.34
CA LEU A 136 5.94 15.67 -12.79
C LEU A 136 5.03 15.34 -11.61
N TYR A 137 5.60 14.67 -10.60
CA TYR A 137 4.92 14.30 -9.37
C TYR A 137 5.96 13.87 -8.31
N ALA A 138 5.63 14.11 -7.04
CA ALA A 138 6.36 13.60 -5.89
C ALA A 138 5.42 12.98 -4.86
N MET A 139 5.81 11.84 -4.30
CA MET A 139 5.08 11.12 -3.25
C MET A 139 5.99 10.66 -2.13
N MET A 140 5.37 10.41 -0.98
CA MET A 140 6.00 9.62 0.07
C MET A 140 5.91 8.14 -0.29
N GLU A 141 7.04 7.44 -0.23
CA GLU A 141 7.08 5.99 -0.23
C GLU A 141 6.68 5.49 1.18
N GLY A 142 5.62 4.68 1.27
CA GLY A 142 5.15 4.13 2.54
C GLY A 142 3.63 4.19 2.72
N LEU A 143 3.16 3.53 3.77
CA LEU A 143 1.78 3.66 4.24
C LEU A 143 1.62 4.95 5.06
N ALA A 144 0.52 5.66 4.84
CA ALA A 144 0.11 6.77 5.69
C ALA A 144 -0.25 6.29 7.11
N GLU A 145 -0.27 7.21 8.07
CA GLU A 145 -0.59 6.89 9.47
C GLU A 145 -2.02 6.35 9.59
N ALA A 146 -2.15 5.21 10.28
CA ALA A 146 -3.43 4.55 10.51
C ALA A 146 -3.96 4.83 11.92
N PRO A 147 -5.30 4.85 12.11
CA PRO A 147 -5.89 4.85 13.43
C PRO A 147 -5.37 3.67 14.27
N GLN A 148 -4.97 3.94 15.51
CA GLN A 148 -4.48 2.93 16.44
C GLN A 148 -5.34 2.89 17.70
N LEU A 149 -5.56 1.68 18.23
CA LEU A 149 -6.18 1.48 19.53
C LEU A 149 -5.09 1.30 20.59
N ARG A 150 -5.05 2.20 21.58
CA ARG A 150 -4.20 2.05 22.75
C ARG A 150 -4.99 1.50 23.93
N LEU A 151 -4.63 0.29 24.36
CA LEU A 151 -5.18 -0.31 25.57
C LEU A 151 -4.35 0.10 26.79
N ASN A 152 -4.97 0.81 27.73
CA ASN A 152 -4.34 1.17 29.01
C ASN A 152 -4.86 0.25 30.11
N ILE A 153 -3.99 -0.61 30.64
CA ILE A 153 -4.33 -1.59 31.68
C ILE A 153 -4.07 -0.98 33.05
N ASP A 154 -5.11 -0.88 33.88
CA ASP A 154 -4.99 -0.49 35.28
C ASP A 154 -4.45 -1.67 36.11
N ARG A 155 -3.14 -1.62 36.39
CA ARG A 155 -2.43 -2.66 37.13
C ARG A 155 -2.79 -2.67 38.62
N GLU A 156 -3.11 -1.52 39.19
CA GLU A 156 -3.44 -1.40 40.62
C GLU A 156 -4.80 -2.05 40.89
N LYS A 157 -5.79 -1.73 40.05
CA LYS A 157 -7.12 -2.34 40.11
C LYS A 157 -7.07 -3.84 39.83
N ALA A 158 -6.28 -4.27 38.83
CA ALA A 158 -6.12 -5.70 38.54
C ALA A 158 -5.59 -6.48 39.75
N ARG A 159 -4.56 -5.96 40.43
CA ARG A 159 -4.01 -6.54 41.66
C ARG A 159 -5.02 -6.57 42.80
N ALA A 160 -5.75 -5.47 43.01
CA ALA A 160 -6.76 -5.39 44.07
C ALA A 160 -7.91 -6.41 43.88
N LEU A 161 -8.21 -6.77 42.63
CA LEU A 161 -9.23 -7.77 42.27
C LEU A 161 -8.67 -9.19 42.10
N GLY A 162 -7.38 -9.41 42.40
CA GLY A 162 -6.76 -10.74 42.32
C GLY A 162 -6.47 -11.23 40.90
N VAL A 163 -6.51 -10.35 39.89
CA VAL A 163 -6.20 -10.70 38.49
C VAL A 163 -4.72 -10.43 38.21
N SER A 164 -3.99 -11.48 37.84
CA SER A 164 -2.57 -11.34 37.50
C SER A 164 -2.38 -10.61 36.17
N PHE A 165 -1.30 -9.83 36.04
CA PHE A 165 -0.97 -9.16 34.79
C PHE A 165 -0.63 -10.16 33.67
N GLU A 166 -0.07 -11.32 34.03
CA GLU A 166 0.21 -12.42 33.11
C GLU A 166 -1.08 -12.95 32.47
N SER A 167 -2.12 -13.20 33.26
CA SER A 167 -3.41 -13.66 32.75
C SER A 167 -4.03 -12.65 31.78
N ILE A 168 -3.92 -11.35 32.06
CA ILE A 168 -4.40 -10.28 31.17
C ILE A 168 -3.60 -10.28 29.87
N SER A 169 -2.27 -10.35 29.96
CA SER A 169 -1.38 -10.36 28.80
C SER A 169 -1.66 -11.56 27.89
N ASN A 170 -1.81 -12.76 28.46
CA ASN A 170 -2.13 -13.97 27.72
C ASN A 170 -3.50 -13.87 27.05
N ALA A 171 -4.53 -13.44 27.78
CA ALA A 171 -5.87 -13.27 27.22
C ALA A 171 -5.90 -12.30 26.03
N LEU A 172 -5.25 -11.13 26.14
CA LEU A 172 -5.19 -10.15 25.05
C LEU A 172 -4.40 -10.68 23.85
N SER A 173 -3.26 -11.34 24.09
CA SER A 173 -2.39 -11.85 23.02
C SER A 173 -3.06 -12.98 22.24
N THR A 174 -3.81 -13.85 22.92
CA THR A 174 -4.56 -14.93 22.28
C THR A 174 -5.83 -14.42 21.59
N ALA A 175 -6.54 -13.43 22.15
CA ALA A 175 -7.80 -12.95 21.59
C ALA A 175 -7.62 -12.01 20.38
N PHE A 176 -6.58 -11.17 20.39
CA PHE A 176 -6.36 -10.15 19.36
C PHE A 176 -5.10 -10.38 18.52
N GLY A 177 -4.25 -11.31 18.91
CA GLY A 177 -3.10 -11.76 18.13
C GLY A 177 -3.32 -13.15 17.55
N SER A 178 -2.21 -13.84 17.27
CA SER A 178 -2.19 -15.24 16.88
C SER A 178 -1.36 -16.04 17.87
N SER A 179 -1.79 -17.25 18.21
CA SER A 179 -1.01 -18.19 19.02
C SER A 179 -0.82 -19.49 18.26
N VAL A 180 0.44 -19.90 18.08
CA VAL A 180 0.78 -21.23 17.56
C VAL A 180 0.94 -22.15 18.76
N ILE A 181 0.04 -23.12 18.89
CA ILE A 181 0.01 -24.04 20.04
C ILE A 181 0.88 -25.26 19.76
N SER A 182 0.75 -25.84 18.57
CA SER A 182 1.50 -26.99 18.11
C SER A 182 1.38 -27.13 16.60
N ASP A 183 2.34 -27.80 15.98
CA ASP A 183 2.23 -28.25 14.59
C ASP A 183 1.52 -29.61 14.53
N SER A 184 0.72 -29.83 13.48
CA SER A 184 0.06 -31.12 13.22
C SER A 184 0.32 -31.57 11.78
N ALA A 185 0.51 -32.87 11.58
CA ALA A 185 0.68 -33.43 10.23
C ALA A 185 -0.58 -33.18 9.40
N ASN A 186 -0.44 -32.46 8.28
CA ASN A 186 -1.48 -32.31 7.28
C ASN A 186 -1.14 -33.19 6.07
N ALA A 187 -2.05 -34.07 5.68
CA ALA A 187 -1.90 -34.91 4.49
C ALA A 187 -2.32 -34.11 3.25
N GLY A 188 -1.46 -33.17 2.84
CA GLY A 188 -1.46 -32.48 1.53
C GLY A 188 -2.81 -32.12 0.94
#